data_AF-A0A3N7GN81-F1
#
_entry.id   AF-A0A3N7GN81-F1
#
_cell.length_a   1.000
_cell.length_b   1.000
_cell.length_c   1.000
_cell.angle_alpha   90.00
_cell.angle_beta   90.00
_cell.angle_gamma   90.00
#
_symmetry.space_group_name_H-M   'P 1'
#
loop_
_entity.id
_entity.type
_entity.pdbx_description
1 polymer ?
#
loop_
_entity_poly.entity_id
_entity_poly.type
_entity_poly.pdbx_seq_one_letter_code
_entity_poly.pdbx_strand_id
1 'polypeptide(L)'
;MITIDSYIDDEFLTVFWADGVIVSTPTGSTAYSLSCGGPIIAPTSDNLCLTPIAPHNLNVRPLIVKEDVRIRLKVQSRVPQYSLSLDSRLYHMNTEDELLIEKAPFSLLLVQPADISFFETIRQKLLWGRDKRN
;
A
#
# COMPACT_ATOMS: atom_id res chain seq x y z
N MET A 1 9.42 14.82 6.22
CA MET A 1 9.15 14.79 4.77
C MET A 1 10.38 14.31 4.02
N ILE A 2 10.16 13.31 3.19
CA ILE A 2 11.12 12.74 2.22
C ILE A 2 10.55 12.93 0.81
N THR A 3 11.38 12.76 -0.20
CA THR A 3 10.94 12.61 -1.59
C THR A 3 11.17 11.17 -2.04
N ILE A 4 10.24 10.64 -2.83
CA ILE A 4 10.27 9.25 -3.27
C ILE A 4 10.05 9.24 -4.78
N ASP A 5 11.12 9.03 -5.53
CA ASP A 5 11.03 8.84 -6.98
C ASP A 5 10.44 7.45 -7.23
N SER A 6 9.38 7.37 -8.02
CA SER A 6 8.64 6.13 -8.24
C SER A 6 8.56 5.76 -9.72
N TYR A 7 8.72 4.47 -9.99
CA TYR A 7 8.67 3.88 -11.32
C TYR A 7 7.83 2.60 -11.30
N ILE A 8 7.11 2.34 -12.38
CA ILE A 8 6.36 1.10 -12.61
C ILE A 8 6.86 0.54 -13.94
N ASP A 9 7.37 -0.70 -13.94
CA ASP A 9 7.96 -1.32 -15.14
C ASP A 9 8.98 -0.42 -15.86
N ASP A 10 9.84 0.23 -15.06
CA ASP A 10 10.85 1.20 -15.47
C ASP A 10 10.31 2.52 -16.09
N GLU A 11 8.99 2.68 -16.20
CA GLU A 11 8.36 3.95 -16.55
C GLU A 11 8.26 4.87 -15.32
N PHE A 12 8.72 6.12 -15.47
CA PHE A 12 8.60 7.11 -14.40
C PHE A 12 7.13 7.46 -14.14
N LEU A 13 6.68 7.23 -12.90
CA LEU A 13 5.33 7.58 -12.47
C LEU A 13 5.29 9.02 -11.96
N THR A 14 5.95 9.29 -10.84
CA THR A 14 5.97 10.60 -10.17
C THR A 14 7.00 10.63 -9.04
N VAL A 15 7.19 11.83 -8.47
CA VAL A 15 7.87 12.01 -7.18
C VAL A 15 6.83 12.25 -6.10
N PHE A 16 6.76 11.37 -5.10
CA PHE A 16 5.93 11.61 -3.92
C PHE A 16 6.66 12.54 -2.95
N TRP A 17 6.04 13.66 -2.63
CA TRP A 17 6.45 14.58 -1.55
C TRP A 17 5.56 14.30 -0.35
N ALA A 18 6.03 13.47 0.57
CA ALA A 18 5.19 12.83 1.58
C ALA A 18 5.99 12.42 2.82
N ASP A 19 5.29 11.94 3.85
CA ASP A 19 5.92 11.23 4.96
C ASP A 19 6.34 9.80 4.56
N GLY A 20 5.72 9.25 3.52
CA GLY A 20 6.03 7.93 2.97
C GLY A 20 5.09 7.55 1.83
N VAL A 21 5.29 6.35 1.29
CA VAL A 21 4.34 5.68 0.39
C VAL A 21 4.14 4.25 0.86
N ILE A 22 2.88 3.80 0.87
CA ILE A 22 2.49 2.43 1.19
C ILE A 22 2.29 1.71 -0.13
N VAL A 23 2.89 0.53 -0.30
CA VAL A 23 2.54 -0.42 -1.35
C VAL A 23 1.80 -1.56 -0.68
N SER A 24 0.50 -1.70 -0.94
CA SER A 24 -0.35 -2.72 -0.32
C SER A 24 -0.80 -3.77 -1.32
N THR A 25 -0.88 -5.01 -0.84
CA THR A 25 -1.64 -6.09 -1.49
C THR A 25 -3.15 -5.88 -1.24
N PRO A 26 -4.03 -6.62 -1.92
CA PRO A 26 -5.47 -6.53 -1.66
C PRO A 26 -5.82 -6.81 -0.20
N THR A 27 -5.17 -7.81 0.42
CA THR A 27 -5.31 -8.12 1.86
C THR A 27 -4.84 -6.96 2.75
N GLY A 28 -3.75 -6.29 2.37
CA GLY A 28 -3.22 -5.13 3.08
C GLY A 28 -4.02 -3.83 2.88
N SER A 29 -4.92 -3.79 1.88
CA SER A 29 -5.69 -2.59 1.54
C SER A 29 -6.56 -2.10 2.70
N THR A 30 -7.07 -3.00 3.54
CA THR A 30 -7.90 -2.68 4.71
C THR A 30 -7.09 -2.36 5.97
N ALA A 31 -5.77 -2.39 5.91
CA ALA A 31 -4.87 -2.08 7.03
C ALA A 31 -4.43 -0.60 6.97
N TYR A 32 -3.12 -0.35 7.05
CA TYR A 32 -2.61 1.03 7.11
C TYR A 32 -2.91 1.84 5.83
N SER A 33 -2.99 1.17 4.67
CA SER A 33 -3.41 1.80 3.40
C SER A 33 -4.79 2.44 3.54
N LEU A 34 -5.78 1.78 4.16
CA LEU A 34 -7.10 2.35 4.42
C LEU A 34 -7.03 3.59 5.31
N SER A 35 -6.21 3.56 6.36
CA SER A 35 -6.01 4.72 7.25
C SER A 35 -5.45 5.94 6.52
N CYS A 36 -4.65 5.73 5.48
CA CYS A 36 -4.08 6.78 4.64
C CYS A 36 -4.95 7.15 3.43
N GLY A 37 -6.20 6.66 3.37
CA GLY A 37 -7.15 6.99 2.30
C GLY A 37 -7.01 6.12 1.04
N GLY A 38 -6.31 5.00 1.13
CA GLY A 38 -6.32 3.95 0.10
C GLY A 38 -7.69 3.28 -0.01
N PRO A 39 -8.03 2.72 -1.19
CA PRO A 39 -9.30 2.03 -1.40
C PRO A 39 -9.32 0.66 -0.70
N ILE A 40 -10.52 0.17 -0.38
CA ILE A 40 -10.75 -1.22 0.02
C ILE A 40 -10.74 -2.09 -1.23
N ILE A 41 -9.90 -3.11 -1.25
CA ILE A 41 -9.72 -4.01 -2.40
C ILE A 41 -10.13 -5.43 -1.98
N ALA A 42 -10.92 -6.11 -2.81
CA ALA A 42 -11.32 -7.49 -2.54
C ALA A 42 -10.10 -8.43 -2.61
N PRO A 43 -9.92 -9.39 -1.68
CA PRO A 43 -8.72 -10.23 -1.58
C PRO A 43 -8.33 -11.02 -2.83
N THR A 44 -9.29 -11.32 -3.71
CA THR A 44 -9.08 -12.08 -4.96
C THR A 44 -8.71 -11.20 -6.15
N SER A 45 -8.41 -9.92 -5.93
CA SER A 45 -8.06 -9.00 -7.00
C SER A 45 -6.56 -9.06 -7.27
N ASP A 46 -6.15 -9.28 -8.51
CA ASP A 46 -4.74 -9.42 -8.87
C ASP A 46 -4.07 -8.04 -9.07
N ASN A 47 -3.92 -7.27 -7.99
CA ASN A 47 -3.39 -5.90 -8.04
C ASN A 47 -2.55 -5.49 -6.82
N LEU A 48 -1.79 -4.41 -6.98
CA LEU A 48 -1.11 -3.68 -5.90
C LEU A 48 -1.66 -2.25 -5.85
N CYS A 49 -1.64 -1.64 -4.67
CA CYS A 49 -2.06 -0.27 -4.47
C CYS A 49 -0.96 0.59 -3.85
N LEU A 50 -0.62 1.70 -4.50
CA LEU A 50 0.28 2.72 -3.98
C LEU A 50 -0.57 3.79 -3.28
N THR A 51 -0.39 3.97 -1.97
CA THR A 51 -1.10 4.98 -1.17
C THR A 51 -0.08 5.93 -0.52
N PRO A 52 -0.04 7.22 -0.88
CA PRO A 52 0.86 8.18 -0.24
C PRO A 52 0.44 8.47 1.21
N ILE A 53 1.41 8.69 2.09
CA ILE A 53 1.18 9.07 3.50
C ILE A 53 1.33 10.58 3.62
N ALA A 54 0.24 11.29 3.93
CA ALA A 54 0.21 12.75 4.08
C ALA A 54 0.94 13.50 2.94
N PRO A 55 0.54 13.31 1.66
CA PRO A 55 1.20 13.97 0.54
C PRO A 55 1.01 15.49 0.60
N HIS A 56 2.06 16.24 0.31
CA HIS A 56 2.04 17.70 0.24
C HIS A 56 1.34 18.23 -1.03
N ASN A 57 1.18 17.37 -2.05
CA ASN A 57 0.54 17.73 -3.30
C ASN A 57 -0.96 17.38 -3.27
N LEU A 58 -1.82 18.37 -3.46
CA LEU A 58 -3.30 18.22 -3.39
C LEU A 58 -3.88 17.25 -4.42
N ASN A 59 -3.18 17.01 -5.53
CA ASN A 59 -3.68 16.22 -6.66
C ASN A 59 -3.19 14.76 -6.64
N VAL A 60 -2.35 14.37 -5.67
CA VAL A 60 -1.89 12.98 -5.58
C VAL A 60 -3.05 12.11 -5.09
N ARG A 61 -3.25 10.97 -5.75
CA ARG A 61 -4.28 9.98 -5.42
C ARG A 61 -3.63 8.60 -5.29
N PRO A 62 -4.25 7.68 -4.52
CA PRO A 62 -3.86 6.28 -4.58
C PRO A 62 -3.94 5.75 -6.01
N LEU A 63 -3.00 4.89 -6.37
CA LEU A 63 -2.92 4.26 -7.69
C LEU A 63 -2.99 2.74 -7.54
N ILE A 64 -3.89 2.10 -8.28
CA ILE A 64 -3.96 0.64 -8.38
C ILE A 64 -3.28 0.22 -9.69
N VAL A 65 -2.38 -0.76 -9.60
CA VAL A 65 -1.66 -1.36 -10.72
C VAL A 65 -1.81 -2.87 -10.68
N LYS A 66 -1.57 -3.55 -11.80
CA LYS A 66 -1.58 -5.01 -11.83
C LYS A 66 -0.49 -5.57 -10.92
N GLU A 67 -0.70 -6.75 -10.35
CA GLU A 67 0.24 -7.35 -9.39
C GLU A 67 1.58 -7.82 -9.99
N ASP A 68 1.64 -8.04 -11.31
CA ASP A 68 2.82 -8.56 -12.00
C ASP A 68 3.81 -7.47 -12.44
N VAL A 69 3.50 -6.20 -12.16
CA VAL A 69 4.40 -5.08 -12.41
C VAL A 69 5.55 -5.05 -11.40
N ARG A 70 6.65 -4.43 -11.78
CA ARG A 70 7.76 -4.09 -10.88
C ARG A 70 7.68 -2.65 -10.46
N ILE A 71 7.60 -2.41 -9.16
CA ILE A 71 7.61 -1.06 -8.58
C ILE A 71 9.02 -0.79 -8.07
N ARG A 72 9.65 0.28 -8.57
CA ARG A 72 10.96 0.74 -8.10
C ARG A 72 10.81 2.08 -7.41
N LEU A 73 11.31 2.17 -6.18
CA LEU A 73 11.25 3.37 -5.34
C LEU A 73 12.66 3.78 -4.92
N LYS A 74 12.97 5.07 -5.08
CA LYS A 74 14.21 5.68 -4.60
C LYS A 74 13.90 6.80 -3.64
N VAL A 75 14.38 6.66 -2.40
CA VAL A 75 14.10 7.63 -1.33
C VAL A 75 15.22 8.64 -1.23
N GLN A 76 14.86 9.91 -1.25
CA GLN A 76 15.74 11.03 -0.95
C GLN A 76 15.31 11.69 0.36
N SER A 77 16.28 11.94 1.23
CA SER A 77 16.05 12.51 2.55
C SER A 77 17.22 13.42 2.95
N ARG A 78 16.99 14.28 3.93
CA ARG A 78 18.05 15.13 4.53
C ARG A 78 18.97 14.35 5.47
N VAL A 79 18.51 13.19 5.94
CA VAL A 79 19.28 12.24 6.74
C VAL A 79 19.62 11.02 5.88
N PRO A 80 20.75 10.35 6.14
CA PRO A 80 21.23 9.27 5.27
C PRO A 80 20.38 8.00 5.34
N GLN A 81 19.44 7.90 6.29
CA GLN A 81 18.64 6.70 6.51
C GLN A 81 17.15 6.99 6.58
N TYR A 82 16.36 6.01 6.15
CA TYR A 82 14.90 5.99 6.27
C TYR A 82 14.43 4.64 6.78
N SER A 83 13.18 4.58 7.22
CA SER A 83 12.57 3.35 7.75
C SER A 83 11.71 2.67 6.69
N LEU A 84 11.93 1.38 6.48
CA LEU A 84 11.06 0.50 5.71
C LEU A 84 10.32 -0.43 6.68
N SER A 85 8.99 -0.49 6.57
CA SER A 85 8.15 -1.40 7.35
C SER A 85 7.51 -2.44 6.43
N LEU A 86 7.66 -3.72 6.78
CA LEU A 86 7.10 -4.87 6.06
C LEU A 86 6.33 -5.75 7.06
N ASP A 87 5.00 -5.65 7.08
CA ASP A 87 4.11 -6.45 7.96
C ASP A 87 4.65 -6.62 9.39
N SER A 88 4.88 -5.49 10.07
CA SER A 88 5.42 -5.39 11.44
C SER A 88 6.93 -5.67 11.61
N ARG A 89 7.68 -5.81 10.52
CA ARG A 89 9.16 -5.82 10.55
C ARG A 89 9.69 -4.46 10.15
N LEU A 90 10.58 -3.89 10.96
CA LEU A 90 11.18 -2.59 10.71
C LEU A 90 12.64 -2.75 10.29
N TYR A 91 13.01 -2.09 9.20
CA TYR A 91 14.36 -2.02 8.67
C TYR A 91 14.77 -0.55 8.54
N HIS A 92 16.04 -0.26 8.80
CA HIS A 92 16.65 1.03 8.49
C HIS A 92 17.46 0.87 7.22
N MET A 93 17.07 1.61 6.17
CA MET A 93 17.66 1.56 4.83
C MET A 93 18.45 2.84 4.59
N ASN A 94 19.51 2.78 3.78
CA ASN A 94 20.24 3.99 3.40
C ASN A 94 19.59 4.64 2.16
N THR A 95 19.69 5.94 2.02
CA THR A 95 19.12 6.70 0.88
C THR A 95 19.72 6.35 -0.49
N GLU A 96 20.88 5.69 -0.49
CA GLU A 96 21.59 5.17 -1.65
C GLU A 96 20.97 3.86 -2.17
N ASP A 97 20.23 3.15 -1.32
CA ASP A 97 19.56 1.89 -1.66
C ASP A 97 18.29 2.18 -2.50
N GLU A 98 18.05 1.34 -3.51
CA GLU A 98 16.79 1.34 -4.26
C GLU A 98 15.92 0.18 -3.81
N LEU A 99 14.62 0.45 -3.62
CA LEU A 99 13.64 -0.59 -3.30
C LEU A 99 13.03 -1.10 -4.59
N LEU A 100 13.14 -2.40 -4.82
CA LEU A 100 12.41 -3.11 -5.87
C LEU A 100 11.33 -3.97 -5.21
N ILE A 101 10.10 -3.79 -5.65
CA ILE A 101 8.92 -4.49 -5.15
C ILE A 101 8.29 -5.22 -6.33
N GLU A 102 8.14 -6.54 -6.20
CA GLU A 102 7.52 -7.40 -7.21
C GLU A 102 6.73 -8.52 -6.53
N LYS A 103 5.80 -9.13 -7.26
CA LYS A 103 5.04 -10.27 -6.78
C LYS A 103 5.97 -11.44 -6.44
N ALA A 104 5.82 -11.98 -5.23
CA ALA A 104 6.56 -13.16 -4.79
C ALA A 104 6.18 -14.40 -5.64
N PRO A 105 7.12 -15.34 -5.87
CA PRO A 105 6.86 -16.56 -6.64
C PRO A 105 6.02 -17.60 -5.87
N PHE A 106 5.48 -17.22 -4.72
CA PHE A 106 4.66 -18.06 -3.86
C PHE A 106 3.48 -17.26 -3.30
N SER A 107 2.42 -17.96 -2.95
CA SER A 107 1.24 -17.39 -2.31
C SER A 107 1.04 -17.98 -0.92
N LEU A 108 0.32 -17.24 -0.07
CA LEU A 108 -0.12 -17.75 1.22
C LEU A 108 -1.33 -18.66 1.03
N LEU A 109 -1.31 -19.86 1.59
CA LEU A 109 -2.48 -20.73 1.66
C LEU A 109 -3.28 -20.40 2.92
N LEU A 110 -4.51 -19.92 2.73
CA LEU A 110 -5.43 -19.58 3.81
C LEU A 110 -6.61 -20.55 3.82
N VAL A 111 -6.97 -21.03 5.01
CA VAL A 111 -8.22 -21.78 5.24
C VAL A 111 -9.29 -20.80 5.66
N GLN A 112 -10.35 -20.69 4.85
CA GLN A 112 -11.50 -19.85 5.15
C GLN A 112 -12.71 -20.73 5.48
N PRO A 113 -13.34 -20.54 6.66
CA PRO A 113 -14.63 -21.15 6.97
C PRO A 113 -15.69 -20.77 5.93
N ALA A 114 -16.54 -21.73 5.54
CA ALA A 114 -17.53 -21.53 4.47
C ALA A 114 -18.63 -20.51 4.82
N ASP A 115 -18.81 -20.23 6.10
CA ASP A 115 -19.77 -19.28 6.66
C ASP A 115 -19.24 -17.86 6.79
N ILE A 116 -17.97 -17.60 6.43
CA ILE A 116 -17.38 -16.27 6.50
C ILE A 116 -17.26 -15.69 5.09
N SER A 117 -17.80 -14.47 4.89
CA SER A 117 -17.61 -13.68 3.68
C SER A 117 -16.75 -12.44 3.93
N PHE A 118 -15.91 -12.07 2.95
CA PHE A 118 -15.18 -10.80 2.98
C PHE A 118 -16.13 -9.61 3.13
N PHE A 119 -17.22 -9.58 2.36
CA PHE A 119 -18.17 -8.47 2.39
C PHE A 119 -18.92 -8.37 3.73
N GLU A 120 -19.21 -9.51 4.35
CA GLU A 120 -19.77 -9.51 5.71
C GLU A 120 -18.77 -8.97 6.72
N THR A 121 -17.51 -9.41 6.63
CA THR A 121 -16.43 -8.98 7.52
C THR A 121 -16.25 -7.47 7.46
N ILE A 122 -16.14 -6.87 6.26
CA ILE A 122 -15.97 -5.41 6.15
C ILE A 122 -17.21 -4.65 6.64
N ARG A 123 -18.43 -5.15 6.40
CA ARG A 123 -19.66 -4.53 6.92
C ARG A 123 -19.66 -4.49 8.44
N GLN A 124 -19.30 -5.60 9.08
CA GLN A 124 -19.23 -5.69 10.54
C GLN A 124 -18.11 -4.84 11.12
N LYS A 125 -16.89 -4.90 10.54
CA LYS A 125 -15.70 -4.20 11.05
C LYS A 125 -15.75 -2.69 10.87
N LEU A 126 -16.33 -2.22 9.76
CA LEU A 126 -16.44 -0.79 9.46
C LEU A 126 -17.79 -0.20 9.88
N LEU A 127 -18.68 -1.00 10.48
CA LEU A 127 -20.07 -0.63 10.77
C LEU A 127 -20.78 -0.09 9.51
N TRP A 128 -20.41 -0.62 8.35
CA TRP A 128 -20.79 -0.07 7.06
C TRP A 128 -22.28 -0.27 6.81
N GLY A 129 -23.00 0.85 6.64
CA GLY A 129 -24.45 0.85 6.43
C GLY A 129 -25.25 0.87 7.73
N ARG A 130 -24.61 0.89 8.91
CA ARG A 130 -25.30 1.20 10.16
C ARG A 130 -25.44 2.72 10.27
N ASP A 131 -26.64 3.21 10.07
CA ASP A 131 -26.98 4.58 10.42
C ASP A 131 -27.27 4.63 11.93
N LYS A 132 -26.51 5.41 12.70
CA LYS A 132 -26.79 5.61 14.14
C LYS A 132 -28.08 6.40 14.41
N ARG A 133 -28.68 6.97 13.37
CA ARG A 133 -29.95 7.73 13.45
C ARG A 133 -31.18 6.84 13.32
N ASN A 134 -31.01 5.58 12.90
CA ASN A 134 -32.03 4.53 12.83
C ASN A 134 -31.64 3.36 13.75
#